data_AF-A0A3B0T8U1-F1
#
_entry.id   AF-A0A3B0T8U1-F1
#
_cell.length_a   1.000
_cell.length_b   1.000
_cell.length_c   1.000
_cell.angle_alpha   90.00
_cell.angle_beta   90.00
_cell.angle_gamma   90.00
#
_symmetry.space_group_name_H-M   'P 1'
#
loop_
_entity.id
_entity.type
_entity.pdbx_description
1 polymer ?
#
loop_
_entity_poly.entity_id
_entity_poly.type
_entity_poly.pdbx_seq_one_letter_code
_entity_poly.pdbx_strand_id
1 'polypeptide(L)'
;MDESLITVRYAKAFFSLAKEKQLLEPLKSDIEAIASVCNQSVEFNLLLESPIVKVSKKKDIISIIFKGHIHELTLKFLMLVTENKRETHIPGICRNFLALYRDGQGIKSATVTTASKISSATLEKVQAAMEKEFNTKIELTEKV
;
A
#
# COMPACT_ATOMS: atom_id res chain seq x y z
N MET A 1 12.20 -9.87 -3.92
CA MET A 1 11.05 -9.21 -3.27
C MET A 1 11.28 -9.36 -1.78
N ASP A 2 11.49 -8.26 -1.05
CA ASP A 2 11.62 -8.30 0.41
C ASP A 2 10.25 -8.59 1.04
N GLU A 3 9.87 -9.86 1.06
CA GLU A 3 8.77 -10.37 1.88
C GLU A 3 9.32 -10.68 3.28
N SER A 4 9.55 -9.61 4.04
CA SER A 4 9.75 -9.76 5.48
C SER A 4 8.46 -10.33 6.09
N LEU A 5 8.56 -11.42 6.85
CA LEU A 5 7.46 -11.97 7.66
C LEU A 5 6.77 -10.88 8.51
N ILE A 6 7.50 -9.82 8.86
CA ILE A 6 7.01 -8.67 9.61
C ILE A 6 5.99 -7.89 8.78
N THR A 7 6.33 -7.52 7.54
CA THR A 7 5.45 -6.70 6.69
C THR A 7 4.12 -7.41 6.43
N VAL A 8 4.17 -8.73 6.17
CA VAL A 8 2.98 -9.55 5.92
C VAL A 8 2.10 -9.65 7.18
N ARG A 9 2.68 -9.85 8.37
CA ARG A 9 1.91 -9.97 9.62
C ARG A 9 1.18 -8.67 9.96
N TYR A 10 1.86 -7.53 9.87
CA TYR A 10 1.24 -6.23 10.13
C TYR A 10 0.17 -5.90 9.10
N ALA A 11 0.42 -6.16 7.82
CA ALA A 11 -0.56 -5.93 6.76
C ALA A 11 -1.82 -6.79 6.95
N LYS A 12 -1.67 -8.09 7.27
CA LYS A 12 -2.80 -8.97 7.58
C LYS A 12 -3.59 -8.50 8.80
N ALA A 13 -2.90 -8.14 9.88
CA ALA A 13 -3.56 -7.65 11.09
C ALA A 13 -4.36 -6.37 10.83
N PHE A 14 -3.77 -5.41 10.10
CA PHE A 14 -4.44 -4.17 9.75
C PHE A 14 -5.62 -4.40 8.80
N PHE A 15 -5.48 -5.30 7.82
CA PHE A 15 -6.55 -5.68 6.91
C PHE A 15 -7.72 -6.38 7.60
N SER A 16 -7.43 -7.32 8.52
CA SER A 16 -8.46 -7.96 9.34
C SER A 16 -9.19 -6.93 10.21
N LEU A 17 -8.47 -5.98 10.82
CA LEU A 17 -9.07 -4.90 11.60
C LEU A 17 -9.95 -3.99 10.74
N ALA A 18 -9.50 -3.65 9.53
CA ALA A 18 -10.26 -2.85 8.58
C ALA A 18 -11.57 -3.54 8.15
N LYS A 19 -11.53 -4.86 7.94
CA LYS A 19 -12.72 -5.68 7.65
C LYS A 19 -13.68 -5.73 8.85
N GLU A 20 -13.16 -5.98 10.05
CA GLU A 20 -13.97 -6.07 11.27
C GLU A 20 -14.70 -4.75 11.56
N LYS A 21 -14.03 -3.62 11.33
CA LYS A 21 -14.61 -2.28 11.52
C LYS A 21 -15.44 -1.79 10.34
N GLN A 22 -15.54 -2.54 9.24
CA GLN A 22 -16.19 -2.12 8.00
C GLN A 22 -15.62 -0.82 7.41
N LEU A 23 -14.33 -0.55 7.64
CA LEU A 23 -13.63 0.65 7.21
C LEU A 23 -12.61 0.34 6.11
N LEU A 24 -12.87 -0.67 5.29
CA LEU A 24 -11.93 -1.17 4.28
C LEU A 24 -11.55 -0.10 3.25
N GLU A 25 -12.54 0.58 2.67
CA GLU A 25 -12.36 1.63 1.67
C GLU A 25 -11.58 2.85 2.18
N PRO A 26 -11.96 3.49 3.31
CA PRO A 26 -11.22 4.65 3.81
C PRO A 26 -9.78 4.29 4.20
N LEU A 27 -9.56 3.13 4.84
CA LEU A 27 -8.20 2.70 5.22
C LEU A 27 -7.36 2.33 3.99
N LYS A 28 -7.98 1.81 2.93
CA LYS A 28 -7.30 1.59 1.65
C LYS A 28 -6.83 2.91 1.05
N SER A 29 -7.69 3.93 1.02
CA SER A 29 -7.30 5.27 0.55
C SER A 29 -6.16 5.86 1.38
N ASP A 30 -6.21 5.70 2.70
CA ASP A 30 -5.13 6.16 3.58
C ASP A 30 -3.80 5.45 3.27
N ILE A 31 -3.83 4.13 3.10
CA ILE A 31 -2.64 3.32 2.79
C ILE A 31 -2.07 3.68 1.41
N GLU A 32 -2.90 3.99 0.43
CA GLU A 32 -2.45 4.49 -0.88
C GLU A 32 -1.76 5.86 -0.75
N ALA A 33 -2.33 6.76 0.05
CA ALA A 33 -1.72 8.05 0.33
C ALA A 33 -0.34 7.89 0.99
N ILE A 34 -0.24 7.03 2.01
CA ILE A 34 1.03 6.73 2.70
C ILE A 34 2.04 6.10 1.72
N ALA A 35 1.62 5.14 0.91
CA ALA A 35 2.48 4.52 -0.10
C ALA A 35 3.00 5.54 -1.12
N SER A 36 2.15 6.48 -1.53
CA SER A 36 2.51 7.58 -2.43
C SER A 36 3.57 8.49 -1.80
N VAL A 37 3.39 8.89 -0.53
CA VAL A 37 4.37 9.71 0.21
C VAL A 37 5.71 8.97 0.31
N CYS A 38 5.71 7.67 0.63
CA CYS A 38 6.92 6.86 0.66
C CYS A 38 7.61 6.78 -0.71
N ASN A 39 6.86 6.75 -1.82
CA ASN A 39 7.45 6.69 -3.16
C ASN A 39 7.95 8.06 -3.65
N GLN A 40 7.33 9.15 -3.23
CA GLN A 40 7.65 10.50 -3.70
C GLN A 40 8.73 11.19 -2.85
N SER A 41 8.82 10.88 -1.56
CA SER A 41 9.77 11.52 -0.65
C SER A 41 10.88 10.57 -0.21
N VAL A 42 12.07 10.75 -0.77
CA VAL A 42 13.28 10.05 -0.35
C VAL A 42 13.66 10.42 1.09
N GLU A 43 13.44 11.67 1.47
CA GLU A 43 13.71 12.18 2.82
C GLU A 43 12.83 11.50 3.87
N PHE A 44 11.57 11.20 3.54
CA PHE A 44 10.68 10.45 4.42
C PHE A 44 11.19 9.03 4.63
N ASN A 45 11.63 8.33 3.58
CA ASN A 45 12.22 7.00 3.73
C ASN A 45 13.50 7.03 4.56
N LEU A 46 14.38 8.01 4.35
CA LEU A 46 15.59 8.21 5.16
C LEU A 46 15.25 8.46 6.63
N LEU A 47 14.18 9.20 6.93
CA LEU A 47 13.70 9.40 8.30
C LEU A 47 13.26 8.08 8.94
N LEU A 48 12.53 7.24 8.21
CA LEU A 48 12.10 5.93 8.68
C LEU A 48 13.30 5.03 8.99
N GLU A 49 14.28 4.99 8.09
CA GLU A 49 15.51 4.18 8.21
C GLU A 49 16.50 4.70 9.26
N SER A 50 16.49 6.00 9.56
CA SER A 50 17.47 6.61 10.45
C SER A 50 17.35 6.08 11.89
N PRO A 51 18.38 5.39 12.44
CA PRO A 51 18.37 4.95 13.84
C PRO A 51 18.69 6.09 14.82
N ILE A 52 19.14 7.24 14.31
CA ILE A 52 19.59 8.39 15.11
C ILE A 52 18.39 9.18 15.63
N VAL A 53 17.30 9.23 14.86
CA VAL A 53 16.10 9.96 15.25
C VAL A 53 15.32 9.16 16.29
N LYS A 54 15.11 9.76 17.46
CA LYS A 54 14.31 9.15 18.53
C LYS A 54 12.89 8.84 18.06
N VAL A 55 12.36 7.71 18.52
CA VAL A 55 10.99 7.24 18.22
C VAL A 55 9.94 8.33 18.48
N SER A 56 10.04 9.07 19.58
CA SER A 56 9.11 10.18 19.89
C SER A 56 9.08 11.24 18.79
N LYS A 57 10.25 11.69 18.32
CA LYS A 57 10.33 12.67 17.23
C LYS A 57 9.78 12.10 15.91
N LYS A 58 10.03 10.82 15.61
CA LYS A 58 9.44 10.18 14.42
C LYS A 58 7.92 10.15 14.50
N LYS A 59 7.36 9.79 15.65
CA LYS A 59 5.90 9.81 15.89
C LYS A 59 5.33 11.22 15.71
N ASP A 60 6.00 12.25 16.22
CA ASP A 60 5.57 13.64 16.06
C ASP A 60 5.54 14.04 14.57
N ILE A 61 6.61 13.72 13.82
CA ILE A 61 6.69 14.02 12.38
C ILE A 61 5.60 13.28 11.61
N ILE A 62 5.42 11.97 11.84
CA ILE A 62 4.37 11.17 11.22
C ILE A 62 2.99 11.76 11.55
N SER A 63 2.77 12.17 12.80
CA SER A 63 1.53 12.83 13.19
C SER A 63 1.35 14.16 12.47
N ILE A 64 2.38 14.97 12.29
CA ILE A 64 2.26 16.27 11.61
C ILE A 64 1.91 16.06 10.13
N ILE A 65 2.52 15.06 9.48
CA ILE A 65 2.31 14.79 8.05
C ILE A 65 0.91 14.26 7.78
N PHE A 66 0.42 13.33 8.60
CA PHE A 66 -0.79 12.57 8.27
C PHE A 66 -2.03 12.96 9.08
N LYS A 67 -1.90 13.66 10.22
CA LYS A 67 -3.05 14.04 11.03
C LYS A 67 -3.97 14.99 10.25
N GLY A 68 -5.25 14.64 10.19
CA GLY A 68 -6.26 15.38 9.42
C GLY A 68 -6.37 14.93 7.96
N HIS A 69 -5.43 14.12 7.46
CA HIS A 69 -5.47 13.57 6.10
C HIS A 69 -5.82 12.09 6.05
N ILE A 70 -5.59 11.35 7.14
CA ILE A 70 -5.91 9.93 7.25
C ILE A 70 -6.87 9.64 8.41
N HIS A 71 -7.51 8.48 8.38
CA HIS A 71 -8.34 8.02 9.48
C HIS A 71 -7.51 7.81 10.76
N GLU A 72 -8.12 8.11 11.91
CA GLU A 72 -7.53 7.89 13.24
C GLU A 72 -6.99 6.46 13.47
N LEU A 73 -7.64 5.45 12.89
CA LEU A 73 -7.23 4.05 13.02
C LEU A 73 -5.91 3.80 12.28
N THR A 74 -5.77 4.35 11.07
CA THR A 74 -4.52 4.32 10.30
C THR A 74 -3.41 5.08 11.02
N LEU A 75 -3.72 6.24 11.61
CA LEU A 75 -2.74 7.02 12.38
C LEU A 75 -2.26 6.25 13.62
N LYS A 76 -3.18 5.66 14.40
CA LYS A 76 -2.87 4.79 15.54
C LYS A 76 -2.01 3.60 15.13
N PHE A 77 -2.29 3.00 13.98
CA PHE A 77 -1.49 1.92 13.42
C PHE A 77 -0.05 2.37 13.11
N LEU A 78 0.13 3.51 12.44
CA LEU A 78 1.47 4.05 12.17
C LEU A 78 2.24 4.36 13.47
N MET A 79 1.55 4.92 14.47
CA MET A 79 2.15 5.17 15.79
C MET A 79 2.59 3.86 16.46
N LEU A 80 1.78 2.80 16.41
CA LEU A 80 2.10 1.49 16.96
C LEU A 80 3.30 0.83 16.25
N VAL A 81 3.35 0.90 14.92
CA VAL A 81 4.47 0.35 14.14
C VAL A 81 5.77 1.08 14.50
N THR A 82 5.71 2.40 14.65
CA THR A 82 6.85 3.25 15.04
C THR A 82 7.27 2.99 16.49
N GLU A 83 6.32 2.75 17.40
CA GLU A 83 6.61 2.38 18.79
C GLU A 83 7.39 1.08 18.90
N ASN A 84 7.04 0.12 18.05
CA ASN A 84 7.70 -1.18 17.96
C ASN A 84 9.05 -1.13 17.21
N LYS A 85 9.54 0.06 16.84
CA LYS A 85 10.77 0.27 16.07
C LYS A 85 10.76 -0.45 14.70
N ARG A 86 9.57 -0.55 14.09
CA ARG A 86 9.32 -1.26 12.81
C ARG A 86 8.92 -0.30 11.69
N GLU A 87 9.18 0.99 11.86
CA GLU A 87 8.83 2.05 10.92
C GLU A 87 9.49 1.89 9.54
N THR A 88 10.67 1.26 9.46
CA THR A 88 11.35 0.93 8.19
C THR A 88 10.53 0.01 7.30
N HIS A 89 9.62 -0.77 7.88
CA HIS A 89 8.78 -1.71 7.17
C HIS A 89 7.48 -1.10 6.66
N ILE A 90 7.17 0.18 6.97
CA ILE A 90 5.94 0.84 6.55
C ILE A 90 5.70 0.74 5.02
N PRO A 91 6.69 1.02 4.14
CA PRO A 91 6.49 0.85 2.70
C PRO A 91 6.13 -0.58 2.31
N GLY A 92 6.74 -1.58 2.96
CA GLY A 92 6.44 -2.99 2.72
C GLY A 92 5.07 -3.40 3.25
N ILE A 93 4.64 -2.86 4.39
CA ILE A 93 3.30 -3.08 4.96
C ILE A 93 2.24 -2.54 4.00
N CYS A 94 2.41 -1.31 3.50
CA CYS A 94 1.47 -0.70 2.54
C CYS A 94 1.31 -1.56 1.29
N ARG A 95 2.42 -2.03 0.68
CA ARG A 95 2.37 -2.91 -0.49
C ARG A 95 1.61 -4.20 -0.22
N ASN A 96 1.89 -4.86 0.92
CA ASN A 96 1.23 -6.10 1.29
C ASN A 96 -0.27 -5.90 1.58
N PHE A 97 -0.64 -4.77 2.21
CA PHE A 97 -2.04 -4.45 2.46
C PHE A 97 -2.82 -4.27 1.14
N LEU A 98 -2.26 -3.54 0.19
CA LEU A 98 -2.89 -3.35 -1.13
C LEU A 98 -3.01 -4.68 -1.89
N ALA A 99 -2.02 -5.58 -1.78
CA ALA A 99 -2.10 -6.92 -2.34
C ALA A 99 -3.24 -7.75 -1.69
N LEU A 100 -3.37 -7.72 -0.36
CA LEU A 100 -4.46 -8.41 0.37
C LEU A 100 -5.83 -7.84 0.03
N TYR A 101 -5.92 -6.52 -0.16
CA TYR A 101 -7.16 -5.86 -0.58
C TYR A 101 -7.58 -6.30 -1.99
N ARG A 102 -6.64 -6.29 -2.95
CA ARG A 102 -6.88 -6.78 -4.31
C ARG A 102 -7.33 -8.24 -4.31
N ASP A 103 -6.62 -9.11 -3.60
CA ASP A 103 -6.97 -10.52 -3.45
C ASP A 103 -8.38 -10.69 -2.85
N GLY A 104 -8.70 -9.91 -1.79
CA GLY A 104 -10.01 -9.91 -1.16
C GLY A 104 -11.16 -9.38 -2.02
N GLN A 105 -10.86 -8.57 -3.03
CA GLN A 105 -11.83 -8.08 -4.02
C GLN A 105 -11.88 -8.95 -5.30
N GLY A 106 -11.03 -9.97 -5.40
CA GLY A 106 -10.86 -10.73 -6.63
C GLY A 106 -10.27 -9.89 -7.77
N ILE A 107 -9.47 -8.87 -7.44
CA ILE A 107 -8.75 -8.04 -8.42
C ILE A 107 -7.40 -8.71 -8.70
N LYS A 108 -7.18 -9.14 -9.94
CA LYS A 108 -5.88 -9.69 -10.38
C LYS A 108 -5.08 -8.62 -11.09
N SER A 109 -3.86 -8.37 -10.63
CA SER A 109 -2.94 -7.46 -11.33
C SER A 109 -2.18 -8.22 -12.42
N ALA A 110 -2.21 -7.72 -13.65
CA ALA A 110 -1.47 -8.28 -14.79
C ALA A 110 -0.54 -7.22 -15.38
N THR A 111 0.73 -7.60 -15.65
CA THR A 111 1.69 -6.71 -16.31
C THR A 111 1.80 -7.10 -17.78
N VAL A 112 1.51 -6.17 -18.68
CA VAL A 112 1.63 -6.37 -20.13
C VAL A 112 2.96 -5.78 -20.57
N THR A 113 3.86 -6.64 -21.06
CA THR A 113 5.15 -6.22 -21.61
C THR A 113 5.07 -6.14 -23.12
N THR A 114 5.31 -4.96 -23.71
CA THR A 114 5.12 -4.72 -25.14
C THR A 114 6.30 -3.96 -25.73
N ALA A 115 6.72 -4.32 -26.95
CA ALA A 115 7.85 -3.68 -27.61
C ALA A 115 7.58 -2.23 -28.07
N SER A 116 6.34 -1.76 -28.01
CA SER A 116 5.91 -0.43 -28.41
C SER A 116 4.67 -0.04 -27.63
N LYS A 117 4.50 1.26 -27.39
CA LYS A 117 3.38 1.80 -26.61
C LYS A 117 2.04 1.38 -27.24
N ILE A 118 1.21 0.70 -26.47
CA ILE A 118 -0.09 0.21 -26.94
C ILE A 118 -1.13 1.34 -26.94
N SER A 119 -2.07 1.31 -27.90
CA SER A 119 -3.21 2.23 -27.91
C SER A 119 -4.22 1.85 -26.82
N SER A 120 -4.83 2.86 -26.16
CA SER A 120 -5.81 2.66 -25.08
C SER A 120 -6.95 1.72 -25.47
N ALA A 121 -7.44 1.82 -26.71
CA ALA A 121 -8.49 0.95 -27.25
C ALA A 121 -8.09 -0.53 -27.35
N THR A 122 -6.79 -0.83 -27.53
CA THR A 122 -6.28 -2.20 -27.55
C THR A 122 -6.08 -2.70 -26.13
N LEU A 123 -5.62 -1.83 -25.22
CA LEU A 123 -5.44 -2.13 -23.80
C LEU A 123 -6.79 -2.51 -23.13
N GLU A 124 -7.86 -1.77 -23.42
CA GLU A 124 -9.21 -2.09 -22.97
C GLU A 124 -9.73 -3.43 -23.53
N LYS A 125 -9.43 -3.75 -24.80
CA LYS A 125 -9.79 -5.06 -25.38
C LYS A 125 -9.07 -6.21 -24.70
N VAL A 126 -7.78 -6.02 -24.39
CA VAL A 126 -6.98 -7.01 -23.65
C VAL A 126 -7.52 -7.17 -22.24
N GLN A 127 -7.88 -6.06 -21.57
CA GLN A 127 -8.52 -6.08 -20.26
C GLN A 127 -9.82 -6.87 -20.29
N ALA A 128 -10.72 -6.53 -21.22
CA ALA A 128 -12.01 -7.20 -21.37
C ALA A 128 -11.86 -8.69 -21.71
N ALA A 129 -10.91 -9.07 -22.55
CA ALA A 129 -10.63 -10.47 -22.86
C ALA A 129 -10.12 -11.23 -21.62
N MET A 130 -9.19 -10.63 -20.88
CA MET A 130 -8.63 -11.25 -19.67
C MET A 130 -9.68 -11.32 -18.55
N GLU A 131 -10.50 -10.29 -18.35
CA GLU A 131 -11.58 -10.29 -17.34
C GLU A 131 -12.61 -11.38 -17.63
N LYS A 132 -12.87 -11.65 -18.92
CA LYS A 132 -13.80 -12.69 -19.38
C LYS A 132 -13.22 -14.10 -19.20
N GLU A 133 -11.92 -14.27 -19.41
CA GLU A 133 -11.22 -15.55 -19.24
C GLU A 133 -11.06 -15.92 -17.75
N PHE A 134 -10.73 -14.93 -16.91
CA PHE A 134 -10.41 -15.14 -15.49
C PHE A 134 -11.59 -14.83 -14.54
N ASN A 135 -12.74 -14.39 -15.06
CA ASN A 135 -13.96 -14.05 -14.33
C ASN A 135 -13.72 -13.16 -13.09
N THR A 136 -12.71 -12.29 -13.17
CA THR A 136 -12.19 -11.44 -12.10
C THR A 136 -11.80 -10.09 -12.67
N LYS A 137 -11.83 -9.03 -11.86
CA LYS A 137 -11.49 -7.67 -12.29
C LYS A 137 -9.98 -7.57 -12.47
N ILE A 138 -9.49 -7.05 -13.60
CA ILE A 138 -8.04 -7.07 -13.89
C ILE A 138 -7.48 -5.65 -13.94
N GLU A 139 -6.48 -5.40 -13.08
CA GLU A 139 -5.68 -4.16 -13.14
C GLU A 139 -4.46 -4.40 -14.03
N LEU A 140 -4.43 -3.76 -15.20
CA LEU A 140 -3.31 -3.85 -16.12
C LEU A 140 -2.27 -2.78 -15.84
N THR A 141 -1.01 -3.19 -15.74
CA THR A 141 0.15 -2.28 -15.72
C THR A 141 0.95 -2.47 -17.01
N GLU A 142 1.12 -1.40 -17.79
CA GLU A 142 1.93 -1.44 -19.02
C GLU A 142 3.42 -1.31 -18.67
N LYS A 143 4.25 -2.16 -19.27
CA LYS A 143 5.71 -2.05 -19.24
C LYS A 143 6.22 -2.12 -20.68
N VAL A 144 6.90 -1.06 -21.14
CA VAL A 144 7.55 -1.01 -22.46
C VAL A 144 9.03 -1.31 -22.29
#